data_AF-A0A288DCT6-F1
#
_entry.id   AF-A0A288DCT6-F1
#
_cell.length_a   1.000
_cell.length_b   1.000
_cell.length_c   1.000
_cell.angle_alpha   90.00
_cell.angle_beta   90.00
_cell.angle_gamma   90.00
#
_symmetry.space_group_name_H-M   'P 1'
#
loop_
_entity.id
_entity.type
_entity.pdbx_description
1 polymer ?
#
loop_
_entity_poly.entity_id
_entity_poly.type
_entity_poly.pdbx_seq_one_letter_code
_entity_poly.pdbx_strand_id
1 'polypeptide(L)'
;MKYSDILEPSIKEDVLLAKYLSNERKNQILSNLNTTIDDRFSGCKHTIIPTPRRLTNHELIENESYFDPFTIDQSKIISSKALRRLGDKAQVLPNVKEQNSHMRNRLTHSLEVADLSATFCDMMNHHFALKKSPIRLNKELCRAIALAHDIGHTPLGHIGEHFITEETGKEFNHNVFSTIVAENLERKGNGLNLTEETLTGILNHTTNGGALDLKGLPQEYAVVRIMDKVAYVLSDFNDGLRQGYIDKNVAPLFNKLGQDQRERTFNILQCLVKETYENGYVTFGESEIGKIFKNVKGILFDEYYRKVDEERKAPGYEKLGSIYAFFKRERPDVDPAVALALLTDNEAMEMGTILKKNPNISYEDLLTKQHIGVEEILPYIDGRDIDYTSPAIRGMRKQTEKQTPLEIEKKFLIHSLPANLESYPYADITQGYLAINSSNEVRIRKSQKSDGTMSYTRTIKDGYAIGINKEKESEISQEKFDYLFQFTSKQIVSKRRYYIPLSNGLTVELDIFPDEKPIAEVEFPSKEAMDSFVPPIRFGEEVTGDKYYKNANRALRNSRK
;
A
#
# COMPACT_ATOMS: atom_id res chain seq x y z
N MET A 1 3.80 29.60 -38.27
CA MET A 1 4.58 28.38 -38.54
C MET A 1 3.75 27.18 -38.11
N LYS A 2 3.41 26.28 -39.04
CA LYS A 2 2.63 25.07 -38.76
C LYS A 2 3.57 23.91 -38.42
N TYR A 3 3.13 23.04 -37.53
CA TYR A 3 3.83 21.88 -36.96
C TYR A 3 3.98 20.70 -37.96
N SER A 4 4.10 20.99 -39.27
CA SER A 4 4.15 19.97 -40.33
C SER A 4 5.52 19.78 -40.97
N ASP A 5 6.51 20.61 -40.64
CA ASP A 5 7.72 20.73 -41.50
C ASP A 5 9.03 20.23 -40.85
N ILE A 6 8.97 19.35 -39.84
CA ILE A 6 10.17 18.69 -39.29
C ILE A 6 9.93 17.20 -39.07
N LEU A 7 9.89 16.41 -40.16
CA LEU A 7 10.22 14.99 -40.16
C LEU A 7 10.78 14.63 -41.55
N GLU A 8 11.95 13.98 -41.60
CA GLU A 8 12.60 13.57 -42.85
C GLU A 8 11.74 12.60 -43.68
N PRO A 9 11.77 12.69 -45.03
CA PRO A 9 10.90 11.89 -45.91
C PRO A 9 11.20 10.38 -45.95
N SER A 10 12.32 9.90 -45.40
CA SER A 10 12.75 8.50 -45.56
C SER A 10 12.08 7.50 -44.61
N ILE A 11 11.33 7.94 -43.59
CA ILE A 11 10.74 7.03 -42.58
C ILE A 11 9.25 6.73 -42.84
N LYS A 12 8.58 7.54 -43.68
CA LYS A 12 7.14 7.35 -43.97
C LYS A 12 6.85 6.22 -44.96
N GLU A 13 7.79 5.88 -45.85
CA GLU A 13 7.61 4.78 -46.80
C GLU A 13 7.81 3.41 -46.14
N ASP A 14 8.76 3.28 -45.20
CA ASP A 14 9.05 1.99 -44.55
C ASP A 14 7.92 1.50 -43.62
N VAL A 15 7.21 2.43 -42.96
CA VAL A 15 6.08 2.09 -42.08
C VAL A 15 4.85 1.64 -42.88
N LEU A 16 4.67 2.15 -44.10
CA LEU A 16 3.59 1.74 -45.00
C LEU A 16 3.91 0.43 -45.74
N LEU A 17 5.19 0.18 -46.05
CA LEU A 17 5.63 -1.05 -46.73
C LEU A 17 5.60 -2.28 -45.80
N ALA A 18 5.76 -2.09 -44.48
CA ALA A 18 5.72 -3.15 -43.47
C ALA A 18 4.36 -3.86 -43.32
N LYS A 19 3.28 -3.32 -43.91
CA LYS A 19 1.97 -3.98 -43.96
C LYS A 19 1.85 -5.07 -45.04
N TYR A 20 2.81 -5.20 -45.96
CA TYR A 20 2.69 -6.07 -47.14
C TYR A 20 3.83 -7.07 -47.36
N LEU A 21 4.76 -7.26 -46.41
CA LEU A 21 5.90 -8.17 -46.61
C LEU A 21 5.85 -9.42 -45.73
N SER A 22 6.25 -10.55 -46.33
CA SER A 22 6.27 -11.89 -45.74
C SER A 22 7.16 -11.98 -44.49
N ASN A 23 6.78 -12.89 -43.59
CA ASN A 23 7.25 -13.01 -42.21
C ASN A 23 8.78 -13.01 -41.98
N GLU A 24 9.61 -13.39 -42.96
CA GLU A 24 11.07 -13.37 -42.82
C GLU A 24 11.68 -11.97 -42.74
N ARG A 25 11.21 -11.01 -43.55
CA ARG A 25 11.77 -9.64 -43.55
C ARG A 25 11.30 -8.82 -42.35
N LYS A 26 10.13 -9.16 -41.79
CA LYS A 26 9.59 -8.59 -40.55
C LYS A 26 10.45 -8.96 -39.34
N ASN A 27 10.95 -10.20 -39.28
CA ASN A 27 11.84 -10.66 -38.23
C ASN A 27 13.24 -10.00 -38.30
N GLN A 28 13.71 -9.65 -39.49
CA GLN A 28 15.01 -8.98 -39.67
C GLN A 28 14.95 -7.48 -39.30
N ILE A 29 13.80 -6.81 -39.52
CA ILE A 29 13.58 -5.44 -39.06
C ILE A 29 13.36 -5.41 -37.53
N LEU A 30 12.63 -6.39 -36.98
CA LEU A 30 12.46 -6.55 -35.53
C LEU A 30 13.79 -6.89 -34.82
N SER A 31 14.67 -7.68 -35.43
CA SER A 31 16.00 -7.92 -34.86
C SER A 31 16.85 -6.65 -34.83
N ASN A 32 16.75 -5.79 -35.86
CA ASN A 32 17.47 -4.52 -35.93
C ASN A 32 16.90 -3.45 -34.97
N LEU A 33 15.58 -3.47 -34.71
CA LEU A 33 14.91 -2.64 -33.70
C LEU A 33 15.23 -3.10 -32.27
N ASN A 34 15.29 -4.42 -32.02
CA ASN A 34 15.68 -4.96 -30.73
C ASN A 34 17.15 -4.64 -30.41
N THR A 35 18.07 -4.67 -31.38
CA THR A 35 19.45 -4.23 -31.16
C THR A 35 19.56 -2.73 -30.84
N THR A 36 18.67 -1.87 -31.35
CA THR A 36 18.66 -0.43 -31.00
C THR A 36 17.95 -0.12 -29.69
N ILE A 37 17.13 -1.04 -29.17
CA ILE A 37 16.55 -0.94 -27.83
C ILE A 37 17.56 -1.50 -26.81
N ASP A 38 18.12 -2.70 -27.02
CA ASP A 38 19.05 -3.33 -26.08
C ASP A 38 20.35 -2.54 -25.88
N ASP A 39 20.95 -1.94 -26.93
CA ASP A 39 22.16 -1.13 -26.74
C ASP A 39 21.92 0.23 -26.05
N ARG A 40 20.66 0.67 -25.93
CA ARG A 40 20.29 1.86 -25.14
C ARG A 40 19.95 1.54 -23.67
N PHE A 41 19.75 0.27 -23.33
CA PHE A 41 19.42 -0.18 -21.97
C PHE A 41 20.53 -1.01 -21.30
N SER A 42 21.46 -1.57 -22.07
CA SER A 42 22.53 -2.47 -21.57
C SER A 42 23.58 -1.80 -20.65
N GLY A 43 23.63 -0.46 -20.62
CA GLY A 43 24.54 0.30 -19.75
C GLY A 43 23.92 0.87 -18.46
N CYS A 44 22.60 0.79 -18.27
CA CYS A 44 21.91 1.46 -17.16
C CYS A 44 21.62 0.50 -15.99
N LYS A 45 22.40 0.61 -14.90
CA LYS A 45 22.18 -0.20 -13.67
C LYS A 45 20.94 0.21 -12.84
N HIS A 46 20.18 1.23 -13.24
CA HIS A 46 19.19 1.89 -12.35
C HIS A 46 17.79 2.11 -12.97
N THR A 47 17.44 1.47 -14.07
CA THR A 47 16.06 1.58 -14.60
C THR A 47 15.13 0.69 -13.78
N ILE A 48 14.17 1.29 -13.06
CA ILE A 48 13.12 0.56 -12.36
C ILE A 48 12.23 -0.11 -13.40
N ILE A 49 12.18 -1.43 -13.38
CA ILE A 49 11.26 -2.23 -14.19
C ILE A 49 9.97 -2.40 -13.39
N PRO A 50 8.80 -2.05 -13.94
CA PRO A 50 7.54 -2.09 -13.20
C PRO A 50 7.16 -3.53 -12.80
N THR A 51 6.77 -3.71 -11.54
CA THR A 51 6.30 -4.99 -11.01
C THR A 51 4.83 -5.25 -11.44
N PRO A 52 4.41 -6.51 -11.72
CA PRO A 52 3.04 -6.81 -12.14
C PRO A 52 1.97 -6.37 -11.14
N ARG A 53 0.87 -5.78 -11.64
CA ARG A 53 -0.26 -5.26 -10.84
C ARG A 53 -1.07 -6.36 -10.13
N ARG A 54 -1.98 -5.96 -9.22
CA ARG A 54 -3.05 -6.85 -8.71
C ARG A 54 -3.99 -7.18 -9.85
N LEU A 55 -3.73 -8.32 -10.50
CA LEU A 55 -4.61 -8.90 -11.50
C LEU A 55 -5.98 -9.12 -10.85
N THR A 56 -6.98 -8.39 -11.33
CA THR A 56 -8.36 -8.82 -11.15
C THR A 56 -8.62 -9.95 -12.17
N ASN A 57 -9.53 -10.88 -11.88
CA ASN A 57 -9.81 -12.07 -12.72
C ASN A 57 -10.20 -11.75 -14.20
N HIS A 58 -10.25 -10.48 -14.59
CA HIS A 58 -10.54 -10.00 -15.95
C HIS A 58 -9.33 -9.38 -16.69
N GLU A 59 -8.13 -9.32 -16.12
CA GLU A 59 -6.96 -8.70 -16.77
C GLU A 59 -5.85 -9.70 -17.13
N LEU A 60 -6.22 -10.93 -17.51
CA LEU A 60 -5.38 -11.71 -18.42
C LEU A 60 -5.58 -11.19 -19.84
N ILE A 61 -5.13 -9.97 -20.08
CA ILE A 61 -4.80 -9.54 -21.43
C ILE A 61 -3.30 -9.78 -21.54
N GLU A 62 -2.92 -10.97 -22.00
CA GLU A 62 -1.78 -11.05 -22.92
C GLU A 62 -2.08 -10.05 -24.04
N ASN A 63 -1.48 -8.86 -24.04
CA ASN A 63 -1.28 -8.03 -25.23
C ASN A 63 -0.45 -6.80 -24.86
N GLU A 64 0.51 -6.51 -25.73
CA GLU A 64 1.20 -5.23 -25.94
C GLU A 64 0.37 -4.00 -25.49
N SER A 65 0.49 -3.59 -24.23
CA SER A 65 -0.03 -2.30 -23.77
C SER A 65 1.01 -1.23 -24.11
N TYR A 66 0.69 -0.35 -25.06
CA TYR A 66 1.53 0.80 -25.41
C TYR A 66 1.58 1.90 -24.32
N PHE A 67 0.91 1.70 -23.17
CA PHE A 67 0.81 2.69 -22.10
C PHE A 67 1.82 2.41 -20.98
N ASP A 68 2.59 3.45 -20.62
CA ASP A 68 3.40 3.46 -19.40
C ASP A 68 2.50 3.19 -18.18
N PRO A 69 2.80 2.16 -17.35
CA PRO A 69 1.99 1.84 -16.19
C PRO A 69 1.85 3.00 -15.20
N PHE A 70 2.83 3.90 -15.11
CA PHE A 70 2.77 5.06 -14.22
C PHE A 70 1.83 6.15 -14.75
N THR A 71 1.63 6.25 -16.06
CA THR A 71 0.59 7.12 -16.67
C THR A 71 -0.82 6.65 -16.31
N ILE A 72 -1.02 5.34 -16.24
CA ILE A 72 -2.30 4.77 -15.78
C ILE A 72 -2.49 5.03 -14.27
N ASP A 73 -1.42 4.94 -13.47
CA ASP A 73 -1.47 5.27 -12.04
C ASP A 73 -1.87 6.74 -11.84
N GLN A 74 -1.26 7.67 -12.57
CA GLN A 74 -1.66 9.09 -12.57
C GLN A 74 -3.15 9.25 -12.89
N SER A 75 -3.65 8.57 -13.93
CA SER A 75 -5.08 8.64 -14.33
C SER A 75 -6.02 8.18 -13.21
N LYS A 76 -5.64 7.12 -12.48
CA LYS A 76 -6.38 6.61 -11.32
C LYS A 76 -6.35 7.61 -10.15
N ILE A 77 -5.19 8.20 -9.87
CA ILE A 77 -5.02 9.19 -8.79
C ILE A 77 -5.82 10.46 -9.09
N ILE A 78 -5.72 11.00 -10.29
CA ILE A 78 -6.45 12.21 -10.73
C ILE A 78 -7.97 12.02 -10.57
N SER A 79 -8.45 10.81 -10.83
CA SER A 79 -9.88 10.47 -10.73
C SER A 79 -10.34 10.10 -9.31
N SER A 80 -9.43 10.03 -8.33
CA SER A 80 -9.73 9.59 -6.96
C SER A 80 -10.50 10.62 -6.14
N LYS A 81 -11.27 10.15 -5.15
CA LYS A 81 -11.94 11.05 -4.20
C LYS A 81 -10.92 11.71 -3.28
N ALA A 82 -9.90 10.98 -2.85
CA ALA A 82 -8.86 11.44 -1.95
C ALA A 82 -8.08 12.64 -2.53
N LEU A 83 -7.70 12.60 -3.82
CA LEU A 83 -7.06 13.76 -4.45
C LEU A 83 -7.99 14.97 -4.48
N ARG A 84 -9.28 14.79 -4.84
CA ARG A 84 -10.26 15.89 -4.83
C ARG A 84 -10.42 16.51 -3.44
N ARG A 85 -10.40 15.69 -2.38
CA ARG A 85 -10.52 16.14 -0.98
C ARG A 85 -9.35 17.01 -0.53
N LEU A 86 -8.17 16.89 -1.15
CA LEU A 86 -7.07 17.84 -0.92
C LEU A 86 -7.41 19.28 -1.32
N GLY A 87 -8.45 19.47 -2.14
CA GLY A 87 -8.97 20.79 -2.48
C GLY A 87 -9.51 21.55 -1.26
N ASP A 88 -9.95 20.82 -0.23
CA ASP A 88 -10.50 21.36 1.03
C ASP A 88 -9.67 20.95 2.25
N LYS A 89 -8.37 20.72 2.04
CA LYS A 89 -7.35 20.64 3.10
C LYS A 89 -6.34 21.76 2.93
N ALA A 90 -6.13 22.55 3.96
CA ALA A 90 -5.15 23.61 3.96
C ALA A 90 -3.73 23.04 3.92
N GLN A 91 -2.84 23.78 3.25
CA GLN A 91 -1.40 23.48 3.29
C GLN A 91 -0.83 23.85 4.67
N VAL A 92 -0.95 25.12 5.05
CA VAL A 92 -0.45 25.65 6.35
C VAL A 92 -1.58 26.28 7.15
N LEU A 93 -2.31 27.24 6.59
CA LEU A 93 -3.36 27.99 7.31
C LEU A 93 -4.77 27.53 6.91
N PRO A 94 -5.62 27.07 7.86
CA PRO A 94 -7.00 26.68 7.61
C PRO A 94 -7.87 27.91 7.39
N ASN A 95 -8.99 27.74 6.68
CA ASN A 95 -10.02 28.76 6.46
C ASN A 95 -9.60 30.01 5.69
N VAL A 96 -8.44 30.02 5.02
CA VAL A 96 -8.05 31.20 4.25
C VAL A 96 -8.81 31.33 2.93
N LYS A 97 -9.55 30.32 2.44
CA LYS A 97 -10.44 30.51 1.27
C LYS A 97 -11.52 31.58 1.52
N GLU A 98 -11.97 31.77 2.76
CA GLU A 98 -12.92 32.83 3.11
C GLU A 98 -12.27 34.23 3.11
N GLN A 99 -10.94 34.32 3.11
CA GLN A 99 -10.19 35.58 3.28
C GLN A 99 -9.25 35.92 2.11
N ASN A 100 -8.72 34.92 1.39
CA ASN A 100 -7.81 35.04 0.24
C ASN A 100 -7.72 33.74 -0.57
N SER A 101 -8.34 33.71 -1.75
CA SER A 101 -8.34 32.56 -2.67
C SER A 101 -6.98 32.25 -3.32
N HIS A 102 -5.97 33.12 -3.15
CA HIS A 102 -4.61 32.90 -3.64
C HIS A 102 -3.77 32.00 -2.73
N MET A 103 -4.27 31.65 -1.54
CA MET A 103 -3.58 30.75 -0.63
C MET A 103 -3.68 29.30 -1.09
N ARG A 104 -2.57 28.56 -0.99
CA ARG A 104 -2.49 27.18 -1.45
C ARG A 104 -3.26 26.22 -0.54
N ASN A 105 -3.94 25.27 -1.16
CA ASN A 105 -4.41 24.04 -0.53
C ASN A 105 -3.50 22.87 -0.94
N ARG A 106 -3.69 21.71 -0.30
CA ARG A 106 -2.88 20.52 -0.59
C ARG A 106 -2.99 20.02 -2.02
N LEU A 107 -4.13 20.27 -2.67
CA LEU A 107 -4.30 19.91 -4.09
C LEU A 107 -3.37 20.75 -4.97
N THR A 108 -3.39 22.08 -4.81
CA THR A 108 -2.50 22.98 -5.56
C THR A 108 -1.03 22.72 -5.27
N HIS A 109 -0.67 22.42 -4.00
CA HIS A 109 0.68 21.98 -3.63
C HIS A 109 1.06 20.70 -4.39
N SER A 110 0.24 19.65 -4.32
CA SER A 110 0.51 18.37 -5.00
C SER A 110 0.66 18.52 -6.52
N LEU A 111 -0.12 19.41 -7.15
CA LEU A 111 0.02 19.72 -8.57
C LEU A 111 1.35 20.40 -8.89
N GLU A 112 1.80 21.34 -8.06
CA GLU A 112 3.11 21.99 -8.22
C GLU A 112 4.27 21.02 -7.99
N VAL A 113 4.19 20.14 -6.98
CA VAL A 113 5.21 19.10 -6.77
C VAL A 113 5.30 18.18 -7.99
N ALA A 114 4.15 17.82 -8.59
CA ALA A 114 4.12 16.98 -9.78
C ALA A 114 4.75 17.68 -11.01
N ASP A 115 4.46 18.97 -11.20
CA ASP A 115 5.02 19.78 -12.29
C ASP A 115 6.54 20.01 -12.13
N LEU A 116 6.99 20.36 -10.92
CA LEU A 116 8.40 20.54 -10.60
C LEU A 116 9.19 19.23 -10.78
N SER A 117 8.62 18.10 -10.34
CA SER A 117 9.21 16.78 -10.52
C SER A 117 9.33 16.41 -12.00
N ALA A 118 8.30 16.68 -12.79
CA ALA A 118 8.31 16.46 -14.23
C ALA A 118 9.36 17.32 -14.94
N THR A 119 9.40 18.61 -14.61
CA THR A 119 10.35 19.58 -15.15
C THR A 119 11.79 19.17 -14.84
N PHE A 120 12.07 18.80 -13.59
CA PHE A 120 13.40 18.31 -13.22
C PHE A 120 13.79 17.04 -13.98
N CYS A 121 12.88 16.09 -14.13
CA CYS A 121 13.12 14.87 -14.91
C CYS A 121 13.45 15.19 -16.36
N ASP A 122 12.69 16.09 -17.00
CA ASP A 122 12.93 16.50 -18.39
C ASP A 122 14.28 17.25 -18.53
N MET A 123 14.64 18.13 -17.60
CA MET A 123 15.96 18.79 -17.57
C MET A 123 17.11 17.79 -17.43
N MET A 124 17.00 16.84 -16.49
CA MET A 124 17.99 15.79 -16.28
C MET A 124 18.11 14.86 -17.49
N ASN A 125 16.99 14.44 -18.08
CA ASN A 125 16.97 13.55 -19.24
C ASN A 125 17.46 14.26 -20.52
N HIS A 126 17.25 15.57 -20.66
CA HIS A 126 17.86 16.36 -21.72
C HIS A 126 19.37 16.49 -21.53
N HIS A 127 19.83 16.77 -20.31
CA HIS A 127 21.25 16.79 -19.96
C HIS A 127 21.91 15.41 -20.17
N PHE A 128 21.18 14.31 -19.90
CA PHE A 128 21.59 12.94 -20.22
C PHE A 128 21.89 12.77 -21.71
N ALA A 129 20.97 13.18 -22.57
CA ALA A 129 21.13 13.04 -24.01
C ALA A 129 22.31 13.85 -24.58
N LEU A 130 22.62 15.02 -23.99
CA LEU A 130 23.67 15.91 -24.47
C LEU A 130 25.06 15.66 -23.86
N LYS A 131 25.11 15.24 -22.59
CA LYS A 131 26.36 15.21 -21.79
C LYS A 131 26.63 13.86 -21.10
N LYS A 132 25.88 12.80 -21.45
CA LYS A 132 26.02 11.45 -20.87
C LYS A 132 25.92 11.45 -19.33
N SER A 133 24.91 12.13 -18.79
CA SER A 133 24.53 11.99 -17.36
C SER A 133 24.48 10.51 -16.97
N PRO A 134 24.91 10.10 -15.76
CA PRO A 134 24.83 8.70 -15.34
C PRO A 134 23.40 8.26 -14.99
N ILE A 135 22.45 9.21 -14.90
CA ILE A 135 21.09 8.95 -14.42
C ILE A 135 20.07 9.34 -15.47
N ARG A 136 19.12 8.44 -15.71
CA ARG A 136 17.89 8.68 -16.44
C ARG A 136 16.72 8.45 -15.49
N LEU A 137 15.77 9.39 -15.45
CA LEU A 137 14.66 9.38 -14.50
C LEU A 137 13.35 9.03 -15.20
N ASN A 138 12.50 8.23 -14.54
CA ASN A 138 11.13 8.01 -14.97
C ASN A 138 10.21 9.17 -14.52
N LYS A 139 9.91 10.07 -15.46
CA LYS A 139 9.03 11.22 -15.24
C LYS A 139 7.63 10.81 -14.76
N GLU A 140 7.04 9.79 -15.37
CA GLU A 140 5.65 9.41 -15.09
C GLU A 140 5.50 8.79 -13.70
N LEU A 141 6.52 8.07 -13.21
CA LEU A 141 6.60 7.61 -11.83
C LEU A 141 6.70 8.77 -10.84
N CYS A 142 7.59 9.74 -11.08
CA CYS A 142 7.72 10.93 -10.24
C CYS A 142 6.39 11.70 -10.14
N ARG A 143 5.68 11.88 -11.26
CA ARG A 143 4.36 12.53 -11.28
C ARG A 143 3.31 11.75 -10.52
N ALA A 144 3.25 10.43 -10.71
CA ALA A 144 2.30 9.57 -9.99
C ALA A 144 2.48 9.68 -8.46
N ILE A 145 3.73 9.57 -7.99
CA ILE A 145 4.05 9.70 -6.55
C ILE A 145 3.71 11.11 -6.06
N ALA A 146 4.14 12.15 -6.76
CA ALA A 146 3.91 13.55 -6.37
C ALA A 146 2.42 13.90 -6.28
N LEU A 147 1.57 13.38 -7.17
CA LEU A 147 0.13 13.61 -7.09
C LEU A 147 -0.50 12.95 -5.85
N ALA A 148 0.02 11.80 -5.43
CA ALA A 148 -0.58 10.99 -4.37
C ALA A 148 0.07 11.15 -2.99
N HIS A 149 1.19 11.87 -2.86
CA HIS A 149 1.98 11.87 -1.61
C HIS A 149 1.20 12.33 -0.37
N ASP A 150 0.27 13.26 -0.56
CA ASP A 150 -0.48 13.94 0.51
C ASP A 150 -1.94 13.48 0.67
N ILE A 151 -2.42 12.50 -0.11
CA ILE A 151 -3.85 12.12 -0.12
C ILE A 151 -4.38 11.56 1.21
N GLY A 152 -3.49 11.13 2.09
CA GLY A 152 -3.79 10.64 3.44
C GLY A 152 -3.45 11.64 4.56
N HIS A 153 -3.26 12.92 4.24
CA HIS A 153 -3.07 13.91 5.30
C HIS A 153 -4.33 14.02 6.17
N THR A 154 -4.20 14.11 7.49
CA THR A 154 -5.34 14.35 8.40
C THR A 154 -5.95 15.76 8.21
N PRO A 155 -7.20 15.99 8.65
CA PRO A 155 -7.66 17.35 8.85
C PRO A 155 -6.74 18.11 9.84
N LEU A 156 -6.62 19.42 9.65
CA LEU A 156 -5.77 20.33 10.41
C LEU A 156 -4.26 20.05 10.32
N GLY A 157 -3.81 19.29 9.32
CA GLY A 157 -2.39 19.06 9.13
C GLY A 157 -1.78 18.21 10.25
N HIS A 158 -0.51 18.49 10.61
CA HIS A 158 0.21 17.75 11.64
C HIS A 158 -0.50 17.76 13.01
N ILE A 159 -1.32 18.78 13.31
CA ILE A 159 -2.13 18.81 14.53
C ILE A 159 -3.05 17.58 14.59
N GLY A 160 -3.64 17.18 13.46
CA GLY A 160 -4.47 15.97 13.36
C GLY A 160 -3.68 14.69 13.58
N GLU A 161 -2.47 14.59 13.01
CA GLU A 161 -1.58 13.43 13.17
C GLU A 161 -1.15 13.26 14.64
N HIS A 162 -0.74 14.36 15.28
CA HIS A 162 -0.39 14.37 16.69
C HIS A 162 -1.57 14.01 17.59
N PHE A 163 -2.76 14.57 17.30
CA PHE A 163 -3.97 14.24 18.05
C PHE A 163 -4.28 12.74 17.97
N ILE A 164 -4.31 12.15 16.77
CA ILE A 164 -4.57 10.71 16.61
C ILE A 164 -3.50 9.88 17.34
N THR A 165 -2.24 10.28 17.22
CA THR A 165 -1.13 9.56 17.86
C THR A 165 -1.26 9.56 19.38
N GLU A 166 -1.56 10.71 19.99
CA GLU A 166 -1.74 10.84 21.43
C GLU A 166 -3.00 10.11 21.92
N GLU A 167 -4.12 10.21 21.20
CA GLU A 167 -5.40 9.62 21.59
C GLU A 167 -5.41 8.08 21.48
N THR A 168 -4.68 7.52 20.51
CA THR A 168 -4.66 6.08 20.24
C THR A 168 -3.43 5.36 20.81
N GLY A 169 -2.37 6.10 21.12
CA GLY A 169 -1.06 5.55 21.45
C GLY A 169 -0.33 4.88 20.27
N LYS A 170 -0.85 5.01 19.05
CA LYS A 170 -0.25 4.47 17.82
C LYS A 170 0.23 5.61 16.94
N GLU A 171 1.44 5.49 16.41
CA GLU A 171 2.02 6.52 15.55
C GLU A 171 1.19 6.71 14.26
N PHE A 172 0.71 7.92 14.02
CA PHE A 172 0.03 8.29 12.79
C PHE A 172 0.96 9.13 11.92
N ASN A 173 1.18 8.70 10.69
CA ASN A 173 1.98 9.41 9.71
C ASN A 173 1.22 9.53 8.39
N HIS A 174 1.12 10.74 7.82
CA HIS A 174 0.36 10.95 6.58
C HIS A 174 0.88 10.14 5.39
N ASN A 175 2.19 9.95 5.23
CA ASN A 175 2.76 9.16 4.13
C ASN A 175 2.33 7.67 4.20
N VAL A 176 2.22 7.13 5.42
CA VAL A 176 1.71 5.78 5.65
C VAL A 176 0.22 5.75 5.30
N PHE A 177 -0.56 6.69 5.81
CA PHE A 177 -2.00 6.73 5.55
C PHE A 177 -2.33 7.02 4.08
N SER A 178 -1.55 7.84 3.37
CA SER A 178 -1.66 8.08 1.92
C SER A 178 -1.52 6.77 1.14
N THR A 179 -0.57 5.93 1.55
CA THR A 179 -0.37 4.60 0.97
C THR A 179 -1.60 3.71 1.22
N ILE A 180 -2.17 3.75 2.43
CA ILE A 180 -3.35 2.95 2.81
C ILE A 180 -4.61 3.42 2.09
N VAL A 181 -4.79 4.73 1.93
CA VAL A 181 -5.86 5.31 1.13
C VAL A 181 -5.81 4.77 -0.30
N ALA A 182 -4.63 4.82 -0.92
CA ALA A 182 -4.41 4.31 -2.26
C ALA A 182 -4.57 2.77 -2.37
N GLU A 183 -4.20 2.03 -1.35
CA GLU A 183 -4.20 0.56 -1.37
C GLU A 183 -5.57 -0.04 -1.00
N ASN A 184 -6.28 0.57 -0.05
CA ASN A 184 -7.36 -0.11 0.68
C ASN A 184 -8.67 0.68 0.80
N LEU A 185 -8.66 2.01 0.74
CA LEU A 185 -9.85 2.83 1.09
C LEU A 185 -10.58 3.34 -0.15
N GLU A 186 -9.83 3.72 -1.18
CA GLU A 186 -10.40 4.17 -2.45
C GLU A 186 -11.20 3.09 -3.18
N ARG A 187 -12.00 3.50 -4.16
CA ARG A 187 -12.79 2.59 -5.01
C ARG A 187 -13.65 1.62 -4.18
N LYS A 188 -14.47 2.15 -3.27
CA LYS A 188 -15.38 1.35 -2.42
C LYS A 188 -14.62 0.29 -1.61
N GLY A 189 -13.50 0.69 -0.99
CA GLY A 189 -12.67 -0.21 -0.18
C GLY A 189 -11.77 -1.17 -0.96
N ASN A 190 -11.63 -1.01 -2.29
CA ASN A 190 -10.82 -1.90 -3.14
C ASN A 190 -9.45 -1.33 -3.53
N GLY A 191 -9.14 -0.10 -3.11
CA GLY A 191 -7.95 0.64 -3.51
C GLY A 191 -7.93 1.07 -4.98
N LEU A 192 -6.99 1.93 -5.31
CA LEU A 192 -6.71 2.43 -6.66
C LEU A 192 -5.98 1.39 -7.54
N ASN A 193 -5.46 0.30 -6.97
CA ASN A 193 -4.63 -0.68 -7.69
C ASN A 193 -3.46 -0.02 -8.43
N LEU A 194 -2.70 0.81 -7.71
CA LEU A 194 -1.48 1.44 -8.22
C LEU A 194 -0.34 0.41 -8.32
N THR A 195 0.70 0.74 -9.09
CA THR A 195 1.94 -0.03 -9.11
C THR A 195 2.63 0.02 -7.74
N GLU A 196 3.45 -1.00 -7.48
CA GLU A 196 4.18 -1.10 -6.22
C GLU A 196 5.18 0.05 -6.05
N GLU A 197 5.80 0.46 -7.16
CA GLU A 197 6.77 1.54 -7.22
C GLU A 197 6.12 2.88 -6.86
N THR A 198 4.89 3.14 -7.33
CA THR A 198 4.13 4.32 -6.94
C THR A 198 3.77 4.27 -5.45
N LEU A 199 3.25 3.15 -4.93
CA LEU A 199 2.90 3.00 -3.51
C LEU A 199 4.13 3.17 -2.59
N THR A 200 5.25 2.57 -2.97
CA THR A 200 6.52 2.66 -2.22
C THR A 200 7.08 4.08 -2.27
N GLY A 201 6.97 4.76 -3.41
CA GLY A 201 7.34 6.16 -3.54
C GLY A 201 6.51 7.08 -2.66
N ILE A 202 5.18 6.85 -2.58
CA ILE A 202 4.28 7.57 -1.67
C ILE A 202 4.73 7.35 -0.22
N LEU A 203 4.98 6.11 0.18
CA LEU A 203 5.43 5.79 1.53
C LEU A 203 6.78 6.47 1.87
N ASN A 204 7.70 6.55 0.91
CA ASN A 204 9.06 7.05 1.15
C ASN A 204 9.26 8.52 0.77
N HIS A 205 8.22 9.31 0.51
CA HIS A 205 8.41 10.71 0.07
C HIS A 205 8.92 11.65 1.19
N THR A 206 8.63 11.35 2.46
CA THR A 206 8.98 12.18 3.63
C THR A 206 10.18 11.65 4.41
N THR A 207 10.81 12.50 5.23
CA THR A 207 11.86 12.15 6.19
C THR A 207 11.38 12.16 7.65
N ASN A 208 10.10 12.45 7.91
CA ASN A 208 9.53 12.61 9.26
C ASN A 208 10.39 13.52 10.17
N GLY A 209 10.90 14.63 9.62
CA GLY A 209 11.76 15.57 10.34
C GLY A 209 13.26 15.19 10.40
N GLY A 210 13.64 14.01 9.92
CA GLY A 210 15.03 13.59 9.77
C GLY A 210 15.80 14.35 8.69
N ALA A 211 17.13 14.21 8.72
CA ALA A 211 18.02 14.75 7.69
C ALA A 211 17.61 14.26 6.29
N LEU A 212 17.88 15.06 5.27
CA LEU A 212 17.65 14.70 3.87
C LEU A 212 18.69 13.66 3.44
N ASP A 213 18.58 12.43 3.94
CA ASP A 213 19.36 11.31 3.42
C ASP A 213 18.67 10.78 2.17
N LEU A 214 19.36 10.94 1.04
CA LEU A 214 18.93 10.49 -0.27
C LEU A 214 19.75 9.28 -0.75
N LYS A 215 20.77 8.87 0.02
CA LYS A 215 21.62 7.74 -0.35
C LYS A 215 20.84 6.45 -0.19
N GLY A 216 20.87 5.61 -1.22
CA GLY A 216 20.15 4.33 -1.25
C GLY A 216 18.67 4.42 -1.59
N LEU A 217 18.10 5.63 -1.73
CA LEU A 217 16.76 5.78 -2.28
C LEU A 217 16.75 5.64 -3.81
N PRO A 218 15.70 5.02 -4.38
CA PRO A 218 15.41 5.16 -5.80
C PRO A 218 15.36 6.64 -6.20
N GLN A 219 15.96 6.95 -7.35
CA GLN A 219 16.24 8.34 -7.73
C GLN A 219 14.96 9.14 -7.92
N GLU A 220 13.91 8.53 -8.46
CA GLU A 220 12.58 9.12 -8.58
C GLU A 220 11.98 9.52 -7.22
N TYR A 221 12.26 8.76 -6.16
CA TYR A 221 11.74 9.06 -4.83
C TYR A 221 12.51 10.23 -4.22
N ALA A 222 13.82 10.28 -4.46
CA ALA A 222 14.66 11.41 -4.10
C ALA A 222 14.19 12.70 -4.81
N VAL A 223 13.80 12.62 -6.09
CA VAL A 223 13.20 13.75 -6.82
C VAL A 223 11.99 14.27 -6.09
N VAL A 224 10.98 13.43 -5.85
CA VAL A 224 9.72 13.88 -5.24
C VAL A 224 9.96 14.45 -3.84
N ARG A 225 10.84 13.82 -3.06
CA ARG A 225 11.23 14.29 -1.72
C ARG A 225 11.87 15.68 -1.73
N ILE A 226 12.67 16.02 -2.75
CA ILE A 226 13.24 17.37 -2.90
C ILE A 226 12.17 18.33 -3.43
N MET A 227 11.41 17.93 -4.44
CA MET A 227 10.42 18.81 -5.09
C MET A 227 9.29 19.21 -4.16
N ASP A 228 8.86 18.31 -3.27
CA ASP A 228 7.94 18.64 -2.19
C ASP A 228 8.48 19.80 -1.34
N LYS A 229 9.75 19.72 -0.93
CA LYS A 229 10.42 20.79 -0.17
C LYS A 229 10.56 22.08 -0.96
N VAL A 230 10.94 21.99 -2.24
CA VAL A 230 11.08 23.17 -3.10
C VAL A 230 9.72 23.86 -3.26
N ALA A 231 8.64 23.11 -3.49
CA ALA A 231 7.30 23.65 -3.65
C ALA A 231 6.86 24.42 -2.39
N TYR A 232 6.87 23.76 -1.23
CA TYR A 232 6.35 24.39 -0.01
C TYR A 232 7.26 25.51 0.49
N VAL A 233 8.60 25.37 0.45
CA VAL A 233 9.50 26.41 0.99
C VAL A 233 9.31 27.73 0.24
N LEU A 234 9.13 27.67 -1.09
CA LEU A 234 8.96 28.88 -1.88
C LEU A 234 7.60 29.55 -1.66
N SER A 235 6.47 28.81 -1.60
CA SER A 235 5.18 29.45 -1.24
C SER A 235 5.17 29.95 0.17
N ASP A 236 5.49 29.07 1.10
CA ASP A 236 5.14 29.26 2.49
C ASP A 236 5.97 30.40 3.07
N PHE A 237 7.15 30.66 2.50
CA PHE A 237 7.95 31.83 2.82
C PHE A 237 7.27 33.13 2.35
N ASN A 238 6.75 33.16 1.12
CA ASN A 238 5.98 34.31 0.62
C ASN A 238 4.72 34.53 1.48
N ASP A 239 4.04 33.47 1.88
CA ASP A 239 2.85 33.54 2.72
C ASP A 239 3.19 33.98 4.15
N GLY A 240 4.26 33.45 4.75
CA GLY A 240 4.77 33.87 6.06
C GLY A 240 5.17 35.35 6.08
N LEU A 241 5.78 35.86 5.01
CA LEU A 241 6.04 37.30 4.84
C LEU A 241 4.75 38.12 4.71
N ARG A 242 3.78 37.64 3.92
CA ARG A 242 2.49 38.34 3.69
C ARG A 242 1.67 38.45 4.97
N GLN A 243 1.65 37.39 5.77
CA GLN A 243 0.91 37.30 7.02
C GLN A 243 1.66 37.92 8.22
N GLY A 244 2.92 38.33 8.03
CA GLY A 244 3.73 38.96 9.07
C GLY A 244 4.30 38.00 10.11
N TYR A 245 4.28 36.69 9.86
CA TYR A 245 4.94 35.69 10.71
C TYR A 245 6.47 35.74 10.59
N ILE A 246 6.97 36.00 9.37
CA ILE A 246 8.40 36.10 9.04
C ILE A 246 8.80 37.58 8.94
N ASP A 247 9.92 37.96 9.54
CA ASP A 247 10.44 39.32 9.47
C ASP A 247 10.86 39.69 8.02
N LYS A 248 10.41 40.86 7.55
CA LYS A 248 10.77 41.43 6.25
C LYS A 248 12.28 41.62 6.07
N ASN A 249 13.04 41.75 7.16
CA ASN A 249 14.50 41.82 7.15
C ASN A 249 15.17 40.55 6.60
N VAL A 250 14.45 39.43 6.54
CA VAL A 250 14.94 38.17 5.94
C VAL A 250 14.73 38.16 4.41
N ALA A 251 13.87 39.01 3.86
CA ALA A 251 13.57 39.04 2.42
C ALA A 251 14.83 39.16 1.51
N PRO A 252 15.87 39.95 1.86
CA PRO A 252 17.12 39.97 1.08
C PRO A 252 17.81 38.61 0.96
N LEU A 253 17.77 37.76 2.00
CA LEU A 253 18.31 36.40 1.94
C LEU A 253 17.52 35.55 0.95
N PHE A 254 16.19 35.64 0.99
CA PHE A 254 15.30 34.91 0.09
C PHE A 254 15.46 35.37 -1.37
N ASN A 255 15.69 36.67 -1.59
CA ASN A 255 15.95 37.23 -2.92
C ASN A 255 17.29 36.77 -3.54
N LYS A 256 18.22 36.22 -2.75
CA LYS A 256 19.42 35.56 -3.30
C LYS A 256 19.09 34.26 -4.06
N LEU A 257 17.94 33.63 -3.79
CA LEU A 257 17.46 32.50 -4.58
C LEU A 257 16.90 32.96 -5.94
N GLY A 258 16.44 34.21 -6.04
CA GLY A 258 15.80 34.80 -7.22
C GLY A 258 14.86 35.94 -6.81
N GLN A 259 14.62 36.90 -7.72
CA GLN A 259 13.81 38.08 -7.44
C GLN A 259 12.30 37.78 -7.42
N ASP A 260 11.88 36.80 -8.21
CA ASP A 260 10.50 36.31 -8.23
C ASP A 260 10.43 34.78 -8.07
N GLN A 261 9.21 34.25 -7.94
CA GLN A 261 8.99 32.81 -7.76
C GLN A 261 9.58 31.97 -8.92
N ARG A 262 9.49 32.47 -10.16
CA ARG A 262 9.95 31.74 -11.35
C ARG A 262 11.47 31.67 -11.39
N GLU A 263 12.15 32.79 -11.10
CA GLU A 263 13.60 32.83 -10.99
C GLU A 263 14.10 31.90 -9.88
N ARG A 264 13.45 31.91 -8.71
CA ARG A 264 13.80 31.02 -7.59
C ARG A 264 13.70 29.56 -7.99
N THR A 265 12.58 29.16 -8.58
CA THR A 265 12.38 27.79 -9.08
C THR A 265 13.45 27.43 -10.10
N PHE A 266 13.69 28.29 -11.10
CA PHE A 266 14.66 28.04 -12.15
C PHE A 266 16.10 27.88 -11.62
N ASN A 267 16.55 28.80 -10.77
CA ASN A 267 17.89 28.77 -10.18
C ASN A 267 18.11 27.51 -9.33
N ILE A 268 17.10 27.15 -8.51
CA ILE A 268 17.14 25.92 -7.71
C ILE A 268 17.25 24.69 -8.61
N LEU A 269 16.41 24.57 -9.64
CA LEU A 269 16.42 23.42 -10.56
C LEU A 269 17.74 23.32 -11.32
N GLN A 270 18.33 24.44 -11.77
CA GLN A 270 19.64 24.43 -12.42
C GLN A 270 20.76 23.96 -11.48
N CYS A 271 20.81 24.47 -10.25
CA CYS A 271 21.77 24.03 -9.26
C CYS A 271 21.59 22.54 -8.92
N LEU A 272 20.35 22.10 -8.78
CA LEU A 272 20.01 20.70 -8.53
C LEU A 272 20.49 19.76 -9.65
N VAL A 273 20.27 20.14 -10.92
CA VAL A 273 20.78 19.37 -12.08
C VAL A 273 22.29 19.26 -12.04
N LYS A 274 22.98 20.37 -11.76
CA LYS A 274 24.45 20.41 -11.68
C LYS A 274 24.97 19.53 -10.54
N GLU A 275 24.44 19.68 -9.33
CA GLU A 275 24.83 18.88 -8.16
C GLU A 275 24.57 17.39 -8.40
N THR A 276 23.41 17.06 -8.97
CA THR A 276 23.03 15.68 -9.31
C THR A 276 24.00 15.05 -10.32
N TYR A 277 24.37 15.80 -11.36
CA TYR A 277 25.31 15.35 -12.38
C TYR A 277 26.72 15.13 -11.80
N GLU A 278 27.22 16.08 -11.01
CA GLU A 278 28.57 16.02 -10.43
C GLU A 278 28.72 14.88 -9.41
N ASN A 279 27.65 14.55 -8.67
CA ASN A 279 27.66 13.51 -7.65
C ASN A 279 27.21 12.12 -8.17
N GLY A 280 26.54 12.07 -9.33
CA GLY A 280 26.04 10.81 -9.91
C GLY A 280 24.80 10.25 -9.22
N TYR A 281 24.15 11.01 -8.32
CA TYR A 281 22.85 10.71 -7.73
C TYR A 281 22.09 12.02 -7.42
N VAL A 282 20.75 11.97 -7.36
CA VAL A 282 19.88 13.12 -7.08
C VAL A 282 20.22 13.70 -5.71
N THR A 283 20.68 14.95 -5.70
CA THR A 283 21.13 15.62 -4.48
C THR A 283 21.04 17.14 -4.58
N PHE A 284 20.82 17.78 -3.43
CA PHE A 284 20.71 19.24 -3.30
C PHE A 284 21.17 19.71 -1.92
N GLY A 285 22.01 20.74 -1.88
CA GLY A 285 22.36 21.43 -0.65
C GLY A 285 23.80 21.92 -0.57
N GLU A 286 24.67 21.48 -1.47
CA GLU A 286 26.10 21.79 -1.41
C GLU A 286 26.46 23.10 -2.11
N SER A 287 25.69 23.48 -3.15
CA SER A 287 25.83 24.77 -3.80
C SER A 287 25.48 25.94 -2.86
N GLU A 288 25.91 27.15 -3.23
CA GLU A 288 25.52 28.36 -2.52
C GLU A 288 23.99 28.50 -2.43
N ILE A 289 23.29 28.24 -3.54
CA ILE A 289 21.81 28.23 -3.61
C ILE A 289 21.23 27.16 -2.68
N GLY A 290 21.80 25.95 -2.66
CA GLY A 290 21.40 24.88 -1.74
C GLY A 290 21.55 25.25 -0.26
N LYS A 291 22.66 25.90 0.10
CA LYS A 291 22.91 26.40 1.47
C LYS A 291 21.92 27.49 1.87
N ILE A 292 21.66 28.44 0.96
CA ILE A 292 20.65 29.50 1.19
C ILE A 292 19.26 28.87 1.36
N PHE A 293 18.88 27.92 0.49
CA PHE A 293 17.62 27.21 0.58
C PHE A 293 17.45 26.51 1.94
N LYS A 294 18.49 25.84 2.44
CA LYS A 294 18.49 25.21 3.76
C LYS A 294 18.26 26.24 4.89
N ASN A 295 18.89 27.41 4.80
CA ASN A 295 18.70 28.47 5.79
C ASN A 295 17.27 29.04 5.75
N VAL A 296 16.75 29.33 4.55
CA VAL A 296 15.37 29.80 4.34
C VAL A 296 14.37 28.81 4.92
N LYS A 297 14.56 27.52 4.66
CA LYS A 297 13.73 26.46 5.24
C LYS A 297 13.79 26.44 6.77
N GLY A 298 14.96 26.64 7.37
CA GLY A 298 15.12 26.73 8.83
C GLY A 298 14.30 27.88 9.43
N ILE A 299 14.42 29.07 8.85
CA ILE A 299 13.65 30.25 9.27
C ILE A 299 12.15 29.99 9.20
N LEU A 300 11.71 29.33 8.15
CA LEU A 300 10.30 29.01 7.95
C LEU A 300 9.76 28.08 9.05
N PHE A 301 10.55 27.10 9.47
CA PHE A 301 10.21 26.23 10.61
C PHE A 301 10.11 27.02 11.92
N ASP A 302 11.14 27.83 12.21
CA ASP A 302 11.29 28.52 13.50
C ASP A 302 10.33 29.70 13.69
N GLU A 303 10.09 30.48 12.63
CA GLU A 303 9.33 31.73 12.67
C GLU A 303 7.89 31.61 12.19
N TYR A 304 7.57 30.64 11.33
CA TYR A 304 6.22 30.48 10.77
C TYR A 304 5.51 29.23 11.31
N TYR A 305 5.99 28.03 10.99
CA TYR A 305 5.29 26.79 11.34
C TYR A 305 5.10 26.63 12.86
N ARG A 306 6.15 26.82 13.64
CA ARG A 306 6.07 26.69 15.11
C ARG A 306 5.01 27.61 15.73
N LYS A 307 4.95 28.86 15.30
CA LYS A 307 3.96 29.83 15.82
C LYS A 307 2.53 29.45 15.41
N VAL A 308 2.34 29.07 14.14
CA VAL A 308 1.04 28.63 13.63
C VAL A 308 0.53 27.40 14.38
N ASP A 309 1.40 26.43 14.64
CA ASP A 309 1.04 25.23 15.39
C ASP A 309 0.71 25.56 16.85
N GLU A 310 1.50 26.41 17.52
CA GLU A 310 1.23 26.89 18.88
C GLU A 310 -0.14 27.58 19.00
N GLU A 311 -0.48 28.46 18.05
CA GLU A 311 -1.76 29.18 18.02
C GLU A 311 -2.98 28.26 17.78
N ARG A 312 -2.78 27.15 17.06
CA ARG A 312 -3.87 26.29 16.58
C ARG A 312 -4.04 25.00 17.35
N LYS A 313 -3.03 24.55 18.10
CA LYS A 313 -3.04 23.23 18.75
C LYS A 313 -4.25 23.06 19.68
N ALA A 314 -4.43 23.95 20.65
CA ALA A 314 -5.51 23.84 21.63
C ALA A 314 -6.93 23.83 21.01
N PRO A 315 -7.34 24.81 20.16
CA PRO A 315 -8.66 24.78 19.54
C PRO A 315 -8.83 23.61 18.55
N GLY A 316 -7.74 23.18 17.89
CA GLY A 316 -7.75 21.99 17.03
C GLY A 316 -8.04 20.72 17.81
N TYR A 317 -7.34 20.50 18.92
CA TYR A 317 -7.51 19.33 19.79
C TYR A 317 -8.92 19.23 20.38
N GLU A 318 -9.51 20.34 20.83
CA GLU A 318 -10.88 20.35 21.35
C GLU A 318 -11.89 19.83 20.30
N LYS A 319 -11.74 20.30 19.06
CA LYS A 319 -12.61 19.90 17.93
C LYS A 319 -12.39 18.44 17.54
N LEU A 320 -11.13 18.04 17.34
CA LEU A 320 -10.78 16.68 16.95
C LEU A 320 -11.19 15.66 18.02
N GLY A 321 -11.02 15.98 19.31
CA GLY A 321 -11.49 15.17 20.43
C GLY A 321 -13.00 14.95 20.42
N SER A 322 -13.77 16.01 20.14
CA SER A 322 -15.24 15.91 20.02
C SER A 322 -15.66 15.01 18.85
N ILE A 323 -14.98 15.13 17.70
CA ILE A 323 -15.24 14.31 16.51
C ILE A 323 -14.87 12.84 16.74
N TYR A 324 -13.71 12.59 17.36
CA TYR A 324 -13.25 11.25 17.68
C TYR A 324 -14.22 10.55 18.63
N ALA A 325 -14.63 11.23 19.71
CA ALA A 325 -15.63 10.71 20.64
C ALA A 325 -16.99 10.45 19.97
N PHE A 326 -17.39 11.31 19.04
CA PHE A 326 -18.60 11.13 18.24
C PHE A 326 -18.53 9.86 17.40
N PHE A 327 -17.49 9.67 16.57
CA PHE A 327 -17.37 8.45 15.76
C PHE A 327 -17.29 7.19 16.62
N LYS A 328 -16.56 7.23 17.74
CA LYS A 328 -16.48 6.12 18.69
C LYS A 328 -17.84 5.71 19.25
N ARG A 329 -18.74 6.67 19.47
CA ARG A 329 -20.10 6.43 19.99
C ARG A 329 -21.08 6.01 18.90
N GLU A 330 -21.09 6.74 17.80
CA GLU A 330 -22.14 6.69 16.77
C GLU A 330 -21.82 5.76 15.60
N ARG A 331 -20.54 5.42 15.39
CA ARG A 331 -20.04 4.53 14.33
C ARG A 331 -19.03 3.51 14.88
N PRO A 332 -19.43 2.63 15.82
CA PRO A 332 -18.53 1.65 16.43
C PRO A 332 -18.01 0.58 15.45
N ASP A 333 -18.59 0.51 14.26
CA ASP A 333 -18.20 -0.33 13.14
C ASP A 333 -16.96 0.17 12.38
N VAL A 334 -16.54 1.42 12.58
CA VAL A 334 -15.36 2.00 11.93
C VAL A 334 -14.36 2.48 12.98
N ASP A 335 -13.07 2.31 12.71
CA ASP A 335 -12.03 2.89 13.57
C ASP A 335 -12.18 4.44 13.57
N PRO A 336 -12.42 5.07 14.74
CA PRO A 336 -12.63 6.51 14.83
C PRO A 336 -11.42 7.33 14.37
N ALA A 337 -10.19 6.79 14.48
CA ALA A 337 -8.99 7.44 13.96
C ALA A 337 -9.00 7.48 12.42
N VAL A 338 -9.40 6.38 11.78
CA VAL A 338 -9.50 6.29 10.31
C VAL A 338 -10.61 7.20 9.79
N ALA A 339 -11.78 7.18 10.43
CA ALA A 339 -12.89 8.06 10.07
C ALA A 339 -12.51 9.54 10.16
N LEU A 340 -11.86 9.93 11.27
CA LEU A 340 -11.38 11.29 11.48
C LEU A 340 -10.31 11.69 10.46
N ALA A 341 -9.33 10.83 10.17
CA ALA A 341 -8.25 11.11 9.23
C ALA A 341 -8.75 11.37 7.80
N LEU A 342 -9.86 10.74 7.41
CA LEU A 342 -10.46 10.90 6.09
C LEU A 342 -11.18 12.25 5.92
N LEU A 343 -11.53 12.97 6.99
CA LEU A 343 -12.20 14.27 6.91
C LEU A 343 -11.35 15.35 6.22
N THR A 344 -12.01 16.27 5.54
CA THR A 344 -11.45 17.55 5.10
C THR A 344 -11.38 18.54 6.27
N ASP A 345 -10.67 19.65 6.09
CA ASP A 345 -10.62 20.69 7.12
C ASP A 345 -11.99 21.31 7.33
N ASN A 346 -12.74 21.54 6.25
CA ASN A 346 -14.08 22.13 6.33
C ASN A 346 -15.05 21.22 7.09
N GLU A 347 -15.12 19.93 6.74
CA GLU A 347 -15.97 18.97 7.46
C GLU A 347 -15.57 18.89 8.94
N ALA A 348 -14.27 18.81 9.26
CA ALA A 348 -13.83 18.78 10.66
C ALA A 348 -14.20 20.07 11.42
N MET A 349 -14.06 21.23 10.80
CA MET A 349 -14.40 22.51 11.43
C MET A 349 -15.90 22.66 11.68
N GLU A 350 -16.73 22.28 10.72
CA GLU A 350 -18.18 22.31 10.79
C GLU A 350 -18.72 21.28 11.80
N MET A 351 -18.31 20.01 11.67
CA MET A 351 -18.67 18.95 12.61
C MET A 351 -18.29 19.31 14.04
N GLY A 352 -17.05 19.77 14.26
CA GLY A 352 -16.58 20.19 15.59
C GLY A 352 -17.42 21.33 16.17
N THR A 353 -17.94 22.24 15.34
CA THR A 353 -18.81 23.33 15.79
C THR A 353 -20.21 22.84 16.18
N ILE A 354 -20.76 21.88 15.43
CA ILE A 354 -22.05 21.25 15.74
C ILE A 354 -21.96 20.44 17.03
N LEU A 355 -20.92 19.60 17.14
CA LEU A 355 -20.70 18.73 18.31
C LEU A 355 -20.48 19.52 19.59
N LYS A 356 -19.83 20.70 19.52
CA LYS A 356 -19.70 21.59 20.67
C LYS A 356 -21.06 22.12 21.16
N LYS A 357 -22.02 22.35 20.25
CA LYS A 357 -23.37 22.84 20.60
C LYS A 357 -24.32 21.72 21.01
N ASN A 358 -24.18 20.55 20.38
CA ASN A 358 -24.99 19.36 20.67
C ASN A 358 -24.10 18.10 20.70
N PRO A 359 -23.45 17.80 21.83
CA PRO A 359 -22.53 16.66 21.94
C PRO A 359 -23.19 15.30 21.70
N ASN A 360 -24.50 15.20 21.93
CA ASN A 360 -25.27 13.95 21.86
C ASN A 360 -26.10 13.83 20.56
N ILE A 361 -25.79 14.62 19.53
CA ILE A 361 -26.42 14.46 18.22
C ILE A 361 -26.17 13.03 17.69
N SER A 362 -27.20 12.41 17.10
CA SER A 362 -27.05 11.10 16.47
C SER A 362 -26.31 11.19 15.13
N TYR A 363 -25.81 10.07 14.64
CA TYR A 363 -25.23 9.99 13.30
C TYR A 363 -26.19 10.47 12.22
N GLU A 364 -27.44 9.98 12.23
CA GLU A 364 -28.44 10.32 11.22
C GLU A 364 -28.80 11.81 11.26
N ASP A 365 -28.95 12.37 12.46
CA ASP A 365 -29.25 13.79 12.64
C ASP A 365 -28.10 14.70 12.17
N LEU A 366 -26.85 14.25 12.31
CA LEU A 366 -25.71 14.99 11.79
C LEU A 366 -25.71 14.98 10.26
N LEU A 367 -25.97 13.83 9.63
CA LEU A 367 -26.03 13.69 8.17
C LEU A 367 -27.19 14.47 7.53
N THR A 368 -28.32 14.63 8.23
CA THR A 368 -29.42 15.46 7.72
C THR A 368 -29.11 16.97 7.78
N LYS A 369 -28.27 17.39 8.72
CA LYS A 369 -27.88 18.80 8.89
C LYS A 369 -26.70 19.20 8.02
N GLN A 370 -25.89 18.24 7.59
CA GLN A 370 -24.70 18.47 6.79
C GLN A 370 -24.42 17.37 5.78
N HIS A 371 -23.99 17.79 4.59
CA HIS A 371 -23.36 16.89 3.63
C HIS A 371 -21.92 16.63 4.03
N ILE A 372 -21.69 15.54 4.76
CA ILE A 372 -20.35 15.05 5.10
C ILE A 372 -19.93 14.06 4.00
N GLY A 373 -19.03 14.47 3.10
CA GLY A 373 -18.60 13.68 1.97
C GLY A 373 -17.85 12.40 2.35
N VAL A 374 -17.33 12.31 3.58
CA VAL A 374 -16.70 11.09 4.12
C VAL A 374 -17.67 9.90 4.14
N GLU A 375 -18.98 10.12 4.21
CA GLU A 375 -19.98 9.06 4.25
C GLU A 375 -20.09 8.30 2.92
N GLU A 376 -19.53 8.82 1.83
CA GLU A 376 -19.39 8.04 0.61
C GLU A 376 -18.25 7.01 0.66
N ILE A 377 -17.48 6.98 1.75
CA ILE A 377 -16.33 6.10 1.98
C ILE A 377 -16.62 5.15 3.14
N LEU A 378 -17.10 5.66 4.28
CA LEU A 378 -17.24 4.89 5.52
C LEU A 378 -17.99 3.55 5.35
N PRO A 379 -19.15 3.47 4.67
CA PRO A 379 -19.91 2.23 4.54
C PRO A 379 -19.15 1.09 3.83
N TYR A 380 -18.09 1.40 3.08
CA TYR A 380 -17.26 0.40 2.41
C TYR A 380 -16.10 -0.13 3.26
N ILE A 381 -15.95 0.41 4.48
CA ILE A 381 -14.93 0.01 5.43
C ILE A 381 -15.50 -0.45 6.78
N ASP A 382 -16.82 -0.52 6.92
CA ASP A 382 -17.50 -1.06 8.09
C ASP A 382 -16.97 -2.45 8.48
N GLY A 383 -16.62 -2.62 9.75
CA GLY A 383 -16.09 -3.84 10.34
C GLY A 383 -14.69 -4.24 9.87
N ARG A 384 -14.01 -3.42 9.07
CA ARG A 384 -12.63 -3.69 8.63
C ARG A 384 -11.63 -3.20 9.66
N ASP A 385 -10.71 -4.09 10.02
CA ASP A 385 -9.51 -3.74 10.77
C ASP A 385 -8.49 -3.11 9.80
N ILE A 386 -8.35 -1.78 9.86
CA ILE A 386 -7.43 -1.01 9.02
C ILE A 386 -6.25 -0.59 9.90
N ASP A 387 -5.13 -1.29 9.74
CA ASP A 387 -3.88 -0.90 10.38
C ASP A 387 -3.27 0.33 9.68
N TYR A 388 -3.57 1.53 10.20
CA TYR A 388 -3.02 2.78 9.68
C TYR A 388 -1.54 3.01 9.99
N THR A 389 -0.87 2.09 10.69
CA THR A 389 0.55 2.19 11.04
C THR A 389 1.45 1.41 10.07
N SER A 390 0.89 0.45 9.33
CA SER A 390 1.67 -0.43 8.44
C SER A 390 0.90 -0.73 7.13
N PRO A 391 1.30 -0.12 6.00
CA PRO A 391 0.67 -0.40 4.71
C PRO A 391 1.08 -1.78 4.18
N ALA A 392 0.20 -2.47 3.44
CA ALA A 392 0.37 -3.87 3.07
C ALA A 392 1.00 -4.06 1.67
N ILE A 393 1.96 -3.19 1.30
CA ILE A 393 2.60 -3.16 -0.03
C ILE A 393 3.20 -4.55 -0.38
N ARG A 394 2.83 -5.09 -1.54
CA ARG A 394 3.09 -6.49 -1.94
C ARG A 394 4.57 -6.93 -1.88
N GLY A 395 5.54 -6.13 -2.33
CA GLY A 395 6.96 -6.51 -2.24
C GLY A 395 7.66 -6.08 -0.96
N MET A 396 7.07 -5.21 -0.13
CA MET A 396 7.50 -5.04 1.27
C MET A 396 7.16 -6.26 2.15
N ARG A 397 6.22 -7.11 1.71
CA ARG A 397 5.98 -8.43 2.34
C ARG A 397 7.23 -9.32 2.38
N LYS A 398 8.27 -9.02 1.60
CA LYS A 398 9.54 -9.78 1.67
C LYS A 398 10.42 -9.43 2.87
N GLN A 399 10.21 -8.33 3.59
CA GLN A 399 11.10 -7.91 4.68
C GLN A 399 10.48 -7.80 6.07
N THR A 400 9.15 -7.80 6.19
CA THR A 400 8.47 -7.72 7.50
C THR A 400 7.28 -8.68 7.64
N GLU A 401 7.34 -9.85 6.99
CA GLU A 401 6.54 -10.97 7.50
C GLU A 401 7.16 -11.41 8.83
N LYS A 402 6.54 -11.01 9.95
CA LYS A 402 6.36 -11.96 11.05
C LYS A 402 5.78 -13.20 10.40
N GLN A 403 6.65 -14.18 10.13
CA GLN A 403 6.28 -15.43 9.48
C GLN A 403 5.01 -15.93 10.15
N THR A 404 3.91 -15.95 9.40
CA THR A 404 2.87 -16.92 9.70
C THR A 404 3.59 -18.25 9.55
N PRO A 405 3.69 -19.07 10.61
CA PRO A 405 4.53 -20.26 10.56
C PRO A 405 4.11 -21.08 9.35
N LEU A 406 5.07 -21.40 8.49
CA LEU A 406 4.85 -22.32 7.39
C LEU A 406 4.55 -23.68 8.03
N GLU A 407 3.37 -24.22 7.75
CA GLU A 407 3.02 -25.59 8.14
C GLU A 407 3.81 -26.53 7.24
N ILE A 408 4.67 -27.36 7.83
CA ILE A 408 5.51 -28.35 7.13
C ILE A 408 5.03 -29.73 7.59
N GLU A 409 4.45 -30.52 6.68
CA GLU A 409 3.77 -31.78 7.01
C GLU A 409 4.20 -32.94 6.09
N LYS A 410 4.20 -34.18 6.61
CA LYS A 410 4.20 -35.43 5.80
C LYS A 410 2.96 -36.28 6.10
N LYS A 411 2.47 -36.98 5.09
CA LYS A 411 1.29 -37.85 5.18
C LYS A 411 1.62 -39.28 4.78
N PHE A 412 1.14 -40.24 5.56
CA PHE A 412 1.37 -41.65 5.35
C PHE A 412 0.06 -42.43 5.43
N LEU A 413 -0.09 -43.45 4.59
CA LEU A 413 -1.08 -44.49 4.82
C LEU A 413 -0.65 -45.35 6.01
N ILE A 414 -1.61 -45.96 6.70
CA ILE A 414 -1.31 -46.84 7.84
C ILE A 414 -1.52 -48.30 7.46
N HIS A 415 -0.51 -49.13 7.69
CA HIS A 415 -0.58 -50.59 7.46
C HIS A 415 -1.37 -51.32 8.55
N SER A 416 -1.20 -50.92 9.81
CA SER A 416 -1.92 -51.49 10.95
C SER A 416 -2.13 -50.45 12.05
N LEU A 417 -3.30 -50.46 12.69
CA LEU A 417 -3.63 -49.55 13.79
C LEU A 417 -2.90 -49.98 15.07
N PRO A 418 -2.49 -49.03 15.93
CA PRO A 418 -1.95 -49.35 17.25
C PRO A 418 -2.96 -50.13 18.12
N ALA A 419 -2.51 -51.17 18.83
CA ALA A 419 -3.39 -52.01 19.64
C ALA A 419 -4.04 -51.29 20.83
N ASN A 420 -3.43 -50.21 21.33
CA ASN A 420 -3.89 -49.41 22.46
C ASN A 420 -4.47 -48.05 22.03
N LEU A 421 -5.08 -47.98 20.85
CA LEU A 421 -5.52 -46.71 20.25
C LEU A 421 -6.43 -45.88 21.18
N GLU A 422 -7.33 -46.52 21.93
CA GLU A 422 -8.27 -45.87 22.84
C GLU A 422 -7.59 -45.19 24.05
N SER A 423 -6.34 -45.54 24.33
CA SER A 423 -5.58 -44.90 25.42
C SER A 423 -5.02 -43.52 25.06
N TYR A 424 -5.05 -43.14 23.78
CA TYR A 424 -4.53 -41.85 23.30
C TYR A 424 -5.61 -40.76 23.30
N PRO A 425 -5.25 -39.50 23.58
CA PRO A 425 -6.15 -38.37 23.39
C PRO A 425 -6.66 -38.31 21.94
N TYR A 426 -7.93 -37.96 21.77
CA TYR A 426 -8.53 -37.84 20.45
C TYR A 426 -9.44 -36.62 20.34
N ALA A 427 -9.76 -36.25 19.10
CA ALA A 427 -10.78 -35.28 18.78
C ALA A 427 -11.71 -35.82 17.68
N ASP A 428 -13.02 -35.75 17.92
CA ASP A 428 -14.04 -35.95 16.90
C ASP A 428 -14.22 -34.64 16.13
N ILE A 429 -13.90 -34.67 14.83
CA ILE A 429 -13.79 -33.49 13.99
C ILE A 429 -14.81 -33.58 12.85
N THR A 430 -15.65 -32.56 12.74
CA THR A 430 -16.51 -32.32 11.57
C THR A 430 -16.08 -31.01 10.94
N GLN A 431 -15.68 -31.05 9.68
CA GLN A 431 -15.24 -29.88 8.94
C GLN A 431 -15.98 -29.72 7.62
N GLY A 432 -16.32 -28.48 7.29
CA GLY A 432 -17.00 -28.09 6.07
C GLY A 432 -16.19 -27.07 5.29
N TYR A 433 -16.25 -27.16 3.96
CA TYR A 433 -15.48 -26.30 3.07
C TYR A 433 -16.39 -25.26 2.41
N LEU A 434 -16.04 -23.98 2.56
CA LEU A 434 -16.77 -22.84 1.98
C LEU A 434 -16.24 -22.48 0.59
N ALA A 435 -14.95 -22.68 0.36
CA ALA A 435 -14.31 -22.48 -0.93
C ALA A 435 -13.13 -23.45 -1.09
N ILE A 436 -13.05 -24.13 -2.23
CA ILE A 436 -11.93 -25.00 -2.60
C ILE A 436 -11.50 -24.62 -4.01
N ASN A 437 -10.22 -24.29 -4.19
CA ASN A 437 -9.61 -24.17 -5.51
C ASN A 437 -8.26 -24.93 -5.55
N SER A 438 -7.48 -24.82 -6.63
CA SER A 438 -6.28 -25.64 -6.82
C SER A 438 -5.17 -25.41 -5.79
N SER A 439 -5.14 -24.25 -5.12
CA SER A 439 -4.10 -23.85 -4.17
C SER A 439 -4.63 -23.33 -2.82
N ASN A 440 -5.88 -22.91 -2.75
CA ASN A 440 -6.47 -22.21 -1.60
C ASN A 440 -7.74 -22.92 -1.12
N GLU A 441 -7.91 -22.99 0.19
CA GLU A 441 -9.14 -23.48 0.81
C GLU A 441 -9.58 -22.59 1.98
N VAL A 442 -10.89 -22.43 2.12
CA VAL A 442 -11.51 -21.85 3.31
C VAL A 442 -12.35 -22.94 3.95
N ARG A 443 -11.95 -23.37 5.16
CA ARG A 443 -12.65 -24.40 5.93
C ARG A 443 -13.16 -23.86 7.26
N ILE A 444 -14.23 -24.43 7.75
CA ILE A 444 -14.71 -24.29 9.12
C ILE A 444 -14.73 -25.66 9.79
N ARG A 445 -14.38 -25.72 11.07
CA ARG A 445 -14.22 -26.97 11.82
C ARG A 445 -14.93 -26.89 13.16
N LYS A 446 -15.68 -27.94 13.48
CA LYS A 446 -16.15 -28.27 14.83
C LYS A 446 -15.31 -29.43 15.34
N SER A 447 -14.75 -29.29 16.55
CA SER A 447 -13.91 -30.31 17.19
C SER A 447 -14.41 -30.58 18.60
N GLN A 448 -14.58 -31.85 18.96
CA GLN A 448 -14.88 -32.31 20.31
C GLN A 448 -13.73 -33.18 20.81
N LYS A 449 -13.01 -32.72 21.83
CA LYS A 449 -11.91 -33.48 22.44
C LYS A 449 -12.43 -34.62 23.31
N SER A 450 -11.56 -35.59 23.59
CA SER A 450 -11.87 -36.75 24.46
C SER A 450 -12.30 -36.39 25.88
N ASP A 451 -11.97 -35.19 26.36
CA ASP A 451 -12.41 -34.64 27.66
C ASP A 451 -13.78 -33.94 27.60
N GLY A 452 -14.42 -33.90 26.42
CA GLY A 452 -15.70 -33.23 26.20
C GLY A 452 -15.60 -31.77 25.74
N THR A 453 -14.41 -31.19 25.67
CA THR A 453 -14.22 -29.79 25.26
C THR A 453 -14.60 -29.56 23.80
N MET A 454 -15.43 -28.56 23.56
CA MET A 454 -15.87 -28.14 22.22
C MET A 454 -15.08 -26.93 21.72
N SER A 455 -14.64 -26.96 20.46
CA SER A 455 -14.07 -25.80 19.77
C SER A 455 -14.59 -25.64 18.33
N TYR A 456 -14.63 -24.39 17.87
CA TYR A 456 -15.07 -24.02 16.52
C TYR A 456 -14.05 -23.09 15.90
N THR A 457 -13.52 -23.45 14.73
CA THR A 457 -12.48 -22.65 14.08
C THR A 457 -12.79 -22.44 12.60
N ARG A 458 -12.24 -21.35 12.05
CA ARG A 458 -12.18 -21.04 10.63
C ARG A 458 -10.72 -20.97 10.21
N THR A 459 -10.37 -21.69 9.16
CA THR A 459 -9.01 -21.71 8.60
C THR A 459 -9.03 -21.23 7.16
N ILE A 460 -8.06 -20.38 6.82
CA ILE A 460 -7.74 -20.00 5.44
C ILE A 460 -6.35 -20.57 5.13
N LYS A 461 -6.26 -21.42 4.11
CA LYS A 461 -5.01 -22.04 3.66
C LYS A 461 -4.65 -21.53 2.27
N ASP A 462 -3.38 -21.17 2.09
CA ASP A 462 -2.76 -20.80 0.82
C ASP A 462 -1.54 -21.70 0.58
N GLY A 463 -1.64 -22.55 -0.44
CA GLY A 463 -0.65 -23.59 -0.74
C GLY A 463 0.57 -23.02 -1.47
N TYR A 464 1.73 -23.07 -0.82
CA TYR A 464 2.97 -22.49 -1.33
C TYR A 464 3.81 -23.51 -2.12
N ALA A 465 3.99 -24.72 -1.57
CA ALA A 465 4.67 -25.84 -2.20
C ALA A 465 4.11 -27.18 -1.69
N ILE A 466 4.54 -28.32 -2.26
CA ILE A 466 4.11 -29.64 -1.78
C ILE A 466 4.54 -29.82 -0.32
N GLY A 467 3.58 -30.05 0.57
CA GLY A 467 3.82 -30.23 2.01
C GLY A 467 4.14 -28.93 2.77
N ILE A 468 4.06 -27.76 2.12
CA ILE A 468 4.34 -26.45 2.74
C ILE A 468 3.18 -25.49 2.46
N ASN A 469 2.50 -25.08 3.53
CA ASN A 469 1.33 -24.22 3.42
C ASN A 469 1.39 -23.01 4.34
N LYS A 470 0.77 -21.91 3.92
CA LYS A 470 0.47 -20.77 4.78
C LYS A 470 -0.96 -20.93 5.28
N GLU A 471 -1.14 -21.27 6.55
CA GLU A 471 -2.45 -21.38 7.19
C GLU A 471 -2.66 -20.23 8.20
N LYS A 472 -3.88 -19.68 8.24
CA LYS A 472 -4.34 -18.82 9.33
C LYS A 472 -5.62 -19.41 9.90
N GLU A 473 -5.54 -19.91 11.13
CA GLU A 473 -6.67 -20.40 11.91
C GLU A 473 -7.15 -19.32 12.89
N SER A 474 -8.47 -19.18 13.01
CA SER A 474 -9.13 -18.24 13.92
C SER A 474 -10.31 -18.92 14.59
N GLU A 475 -10.47 -18.76 15.90
CA GLU A 475 -11.66 -19.23 16.61
C GLU A 475 -12.91 -18.46 16.18
N ILE A 476 -14.04 -19.16 16.16
CA ILE A 476 -15.36 -18.58 15.84
C ILE A 476 -16.37 -19.05 16.90
N SER A 477 -17.45 -18.30 17.07
CA SER A 477 -18.56 -18.75 17.94
C SER A 477 -19.32 -19.92 17.30
N GLN A 478 -20.00 -20.71 18.14
CA GLN A 478 -20.88 -21.78 17.68
C GLN A 478 -21.97 -21.26 16.72
N GLU A 479 -22.62 -20.14 17.05
CA GLU A 479 -23.64 -19.51 16.20
C GLU A 479 -23.10 -19.18 14.80
N LYS A 480 -21.87 -18.65 14.74
CA LYS A 480 -21.20 -18.33 13.48
C LYS A 480 -20.82 -19.59 12.71
N PHE A 481 -20.39 -20.65 13.40
CA PHE A 481 -20.18 -21.96 12.77
C PHE A 481 -21.48 -22.48 12.17
N ASP A 482 -22.57 -22.53 12.93
CA ASP A 482 -23.87 -23.07 12.50
C ASP A 482 -24.43 -22.32 11.29
N TYR A 483 -24.28 -20.98 11.27
CA TYR A 483 -24.64 -20.16 10.12
C TYR A 483 -23.78 -20.49 8.89
N LEU A 484 -22.45 -20.49 9.02
CA LEU A 484 -21.54 -20.74 7.90
C LEU A 484 -21.64 -22.19 7.39
N PHE A 485 -21.93 -23.15 8.26
CA PHE A 485 -22.02 -24.57 7.92
C PHE A 485 -23.10 -24.86 6.88
N GLN A 486 -24.17 -24.05 6.85
CA GLN A 486 -25.24 -24.14 5.84
C GLN A 486 -24.74 -23.87 4.42
N PHE A 487 -23.67 -23.10 4.25
CA PHE A 487 -23.10 -22.73 2.95
C PHE A 487 -22.01 -23.67 2.44
N THR A 488 -21.74 -24.77 3.14
CA THR A 488 -20.69 -25.72 2.74
C THR A 488 -21.09 -26.61 1.56
N SER A 489 -22.32 -26.51 1.06
CA SER A 489 -22.85 -27.27 -0.09
C SER A 489 -22.58 -28.78 -0.01
N LYS A 490 -22.71 -29.37 1.19
CA LYS A 490 -22.41 -30.79 1.49
C LYS A 490 -20.95 -31.22 1.30
N GLN A 491 -20.02 -30.27 1.12
CA GLN A 491 -18.58 -30.53 1.10
C GLN A 491 -18.08 -30.69 2.54
N ILE A 492 -18.38 -31.85 3.13
CA ILE A 492 -18.16 -32.14 4.56
C ILE A 492 -17.25 -33.37 4.71
N VAL A 493 -16.37 -33.31 5.70
CA VAL A 493 -15.53 -34.43 6.15
C VAL A 493 -15.71 -34.60 7.66
N SER A 494 -16.02 -35.82 8.07
CA SER A 494 -16.04 -36.23 9.47
C SER A 494 -14.96 -37.26 9.72
N LYS A 495 -14.20 -37.09 10.81
CA LYS A 495 -13.08 -37.97 11.18
C LYS A 495 -12.85 -37.96 12.69
N ARG A 496 -12.24 -39.01 13.21
CA ARG A 496 -11.64 -39.02 14.55
C ARG A 496 -10.12 -38.91 14.42
N ARG A 497 -9.52 -37.91 15.04
CA ARG A 497 -8.07 -37.68 15.06
C ARG A 497 -7.50 -38.11 16.40
N TYR A 498 -6.57 -39.07 16.40
CA TYR A 498 -5.81 -39.45 17.59
C TYR A 498 -4.46 -38.74 17.61
N TYR A 499 -4.02 -38.29 18.79
CA TYR A 499 -2.74 -37.62 19.01
C TYR A 499 -1.76 -38.59 19.66
N ILE A 500 -0.84 -39.15 18.87
CA ILE A 500 0.08 -40.21 19.30
C ILE A 500 1.50 -39.64 19.39
N PRO A 501 2.08 -39.51 20.60
CA PRO A 501 3.45 -39.00 20.74
C PRO A 501 4.49 -40.00 20.20
N LEU A 502 5.53 -39.49 19.55
CA LEU A 502 6.70 -40.23 19.10
C LEU A 502 7.89 -40.01 20.04
N SER A 503 8.85 -40.94 20.03
CA SER A 503 10.04 -40.90 20.89
C SER A 503 10.98 -39.73 20.59
N ASN A 504 10.85 -39.08 19.43
CA ASN A 504 11.63 -37.91 19.02
C ASN A 504 10.95 -36.57 19.38
N GLY A 505 9.88 -36.59 20.18
CA GLY A 505 9.15 -35.40 20.61
C GLY A 505 8.13 -34.87 19.59
N LEU A 506 8.01 -35.48 18.41
CA LEU A 506 6.93 -35.17 17.47
C LEU A 506 5.62 -35.87 17.88
N THR A 507 4.51 -35.39 17.35
CA THR A 507 3.19 -36.02 17.53
C THR A 507 2.63 -36.44 16.18
N VAL A 508 2.09 -37.65 16.10
CA VAL A 508 1.34 -38.13 14.95
C VAL A 508 -0.13 -37.79 15.16
N GLU A 509 -0.70 -37.14 14.16
CA GLU A 509 -2.13 -36.96 14.02
C GLU A 509 -2.69 -38.10 13.16
N LEU A 510 -3.26 -39.12 13.81
CA LEU A 510 -3.85 -40.27 13.12
C LEU A 510 -5.34 -40.01 12.85
N ASP A 511 -5.68 -39.74 11.60
CA ASP A 511 -7.04 -39.51 11.13
C ASP A 511 -7.71 -40.83 10.70
N ILE A 512 -8.79 -41.18 11.40
CA ILE A 512 -9.69 -42.29 11.06
C ILE A 512 -10.97 -41.72 10.47
N PHE A 513 -11.27 -42.15 9.24
CA PHE A 513 -12.47 -41.77 8.51
C PHE A 513 -13.48 -42.94 8.53
N PRO A 514 -14.80 -42.68 8.53
CA PRO A 514 -15.81 -43.75 8.52
C PRO A 514 -15.70 -44.75 7.35
N ASP A 515 -15.44 -44.27 6.14
CA ASP A 515 -15.49 -45.06 4.90
C ASP A 515 -14.19 -45.01 4.07
N GLU A 516 -13.08 -44.55 4.64
CA GLU A 516 -11.80 -44.41 3.94
C GLU A 516 -10.62 -44.91 4.76
N LYS A 517 -9.51 -45.22 4.09
CA LYS A 517 -8.26 -45.66 4.74
C LYS A 517 -7.76 -44.59 5.74
N PRO A 518 -7.27 -45.01 6.93
CA PRO A 518 -6.65 -44.10 7.89
C PRO A 518 -5.40 -43.42 7.31
N ILE A 519 -5.16 -42.18 7.75
CA ILE A 519 -3.97 -41.40 7.37
C ILE A 519 -3.27 -40.94 8.64
N ALA A 520 -1.95 -41.09 8.69
CA ALA A 520 -1.12 -40.43 9.67
C ALA A 520 -0.50 -39.16 9.07
N GLU A 521 -0.65 -38.06 9.78
CA GLU A 521 -0.06 -36.76 9.48
C GLU A 521 0.95 -36.42 10.58
N VAL A 522 2.12 -35.92 10.20
CA VAL A 522 3.17 -35.48 11.13
C VAL A 522 3.61 -34.08 10.71
N GLU A 523 3.51 -33.14 11.64
CA GLU A 523 3.99 -31.76 11.48
C GLU A 523 5.44 -31.62 11.96
N PHE A 524 6.22 -30.80 11.26
CA PHE A 524 7.64 -30.61 11.51
C PHE A 524 7.96 -29.13 11.78
N PRO A 525 8.91 -28.85 12.70
CA PRO A 525 9.33 -27.49 13.00
C PRO A 525 10.19 -26.87 11.89
N SER A 526 10.78 -27.69 11.01
CA SER A 526 11.59 -27.24 9.88
C SER A 526 11.59 -28.26 8.74
N LYS A 527 12.01 -27.83 7.55
CA LYS A 527 12.11 -28.71 6.39
C LYS A 527 13.20 -29.76 6.57
N GLU A 528 14.28 -29.42 7.25
CA GLU A 528 15.37 -30.34 7.59
C GLU A 528 14.88 -31.45 8.54
N ALA A 529 14.02 -31.11 9.51
CA ALA A 529 13.40 -32.10 10.40
C ALA A 529 12.45 -33.04 9.64
N MET A 530 11.72 -32.52 8.65
CA MET A 530 10.87 -33.32 7.76
C MET A 530 11.69 -34.24 6.85
N ASP A 531 12.77 -33.74 6.27
CA ASP A 531 13.63 -34.48 5.34
C ASP A 531 14.41 -35.60 6.06
N SER A 532 14.77 -35.41 7.33
CA SER A 532 15.45 -36.40 8.17
C SER A 532 14.50 -37.36 8.93
N PHE A 533 13.19 -37.19 8.81
CA PHE A 533 12.22 -38.01 9.51
C PHE A 533 12.15 -39.44 8.96
N VAL A 534 12.39 -40.41 9.85
CA VAL A 534 12.20 -41.83 9.58
C VAL A 534 10.85 -42.28 10.15
N PRO A 535 9.87 -42.64 9.30
CA PRO A 535 8.55 -43.03 9.77
C PRO A 535 8.60 -44.38 10.50
N PRO A 536 7.78 -44.60 11.55
CA PRO A 536 7.69 -45.90 12.22
C PRO A 536 7.25 -47.02 11.26
N ILE A 537 7.68 -48.27 11.48
CA ILE A 537 7.37 -49.44 10.62
C ILE A 537 5.86 -49.61 10.29
N ARG A 538 4.97 -49.12 11.15
CA ARG A 538 3.52 -49.19 10.96
C ARG A 538 2.98 -48.21 9.90
N PHE A 539 3.77 -47.20 9.53
CA PHE A 539 3.46 -46.27 8.45
C PHE A 539 3.80 -46.96 7.14
N GLY A 540 2.88 -46.87 6.19
CA GLY A 540 3.06 -47.36 4.83
C GLY A 540 3.50 -46.27 3.88
N GLU A 541 2.94 -46.30 2.68
CA GLU A 541 3.29 -45.38 1.60
C GLU A 541 3.11 -43.91 2.02
N GLU A 542 4.11 -43.09 1.71
CA GLU A 542 4.04 -41.64 1.82
C GLU A 542 3.15 -41.08 0.72
N VAL A 543 2.08 -40.39 1.09
CA VAL A 543 1.10 -39.77 0.20
C VAL A 543 1.11 -38.24 0.31
N THR A 544 2.23 -37.67 0.78
CA THR A 544 2.43 -36.22 0.88
C THR A 544 2.23 -35.57 -0.49
N GLY A 545 1.36 -34.55 -0.56
CA GLY A 545 1.07 -33.85 -1.82
C GLY A 545 0.07 -34.53 -2.75
N ASP A 546 -0.29 -35.79 -2.52
CA ASP A 546 -1.30 -36.47 -3.32
C ASP A 546 -2.68 -35.85 -3.08
N LYS A 547 -3.23 -35.25 -4.14
CA LYS A 547 -4.54 -34.62 -4.15
C LYS A 547 -5.65 -35.59 -3.74
N TYR A 548 -5.52 -36.89 -4.03
CA TYR A 548 -6.52 -37.89 -3.66
C TYR A 548 -6.75 -37.99 -2.14
N TYR A 549 -5.70 -37.79 -1.35
CA TYR A 549 -5.75 -37.93 0.11
C TYR A 549 -6.03 -36.62 0.85
N LYS A 550 -6.05 -35.48 0.15
CA LYS A 550 -6.41 -34.17 0.75
C LYS A 550 -7.87 -34.13 1.22
N ASN A 551 -8.10 -33.62 2.44
CA ASN A 551 -9.43 -33.49 3.03
C ASN A 551 -10.41 -32.65 2.19
N ALA A 552 -9.95 -31.57 1.54
CA ALA A 552 -10.78 -30.80 0.62
C ALA A 552 -11.29 -31.63 -0.58
N ASN A 553 -10.42 -32.46 -1.16
CA ASN A 553 -10.81 -33.32 -2.26
C ASN A 553 -11.69 -34.50 -1.79
N ARG A 554 -11.48 -35.00 -0.57
CA ARG A 554 -12.41 -35.95 0.08
C ARG A 554 -13.81 -35.35 0.20
N ALA A 555 -13.91 -34.10 0.66
CA ALA A 555 -15.17 -33.36 0.76
C ALA A 555 -15.90 -33.23 -0.59
N LEU A 556 -15.16 -32.89 -1.65
CA LEU A 556 -15.69 -32.80 -3.03
C LEU A 556 -16.18 -34.14 -3.57
N ARG A 557 -15.57 -35.26 -3.17
CA ARG A 557 -16.03 -36.60 -3.57
C ARG A 557 -17.28 -37.00 -2.80
N ASN A 558 -17.32 -36.72 -1.50
CA ASN A 558 -18.47 -37.02 -0.65
C ASN A 558 -19.71 -36.21 -1.05
N SER A 559 -19.55 -34.97 -1.52
CA SER A 559 -20.67 -34.15 -1.99
C SER A 559 -21.26 -34.60 -3.35
N ARG A 560 -20.58 -35.48 -4.08
CA ARG A 560 -20.99 -36.02 -5.39
C ARG A 560 -21.63 -37.41 -5.30
N LYS A 561 -21.55 -38.05 -4.14
CA LYS A 561 -22.32 -39.26 -3.80
C LYS A 561 -23.67 -38.83 -3.23
#